data_AF-A0A7C6ZZL3-F1
#
_entry.id   AF-A0A7C6ZZL3-F1
#
_cell.length_a   1.000
_cell.length_b   1.000
_cell.length_c   1.000
_cell.angle_alpha   90.00
_cell.angle_beta   90.00
_cell.angle_gamma   90.00
#
_symmetry.space_group_name_H-M   'P 1'
#
loop_
_entity.id
_entity.type
_entity.pdbx_description
1 polymer ?
#
loop_
_entity_poly.entity_id
_entity_poly.type
_entity_poly.pdbx_seq_one_letter_code
_entity_poly.pdbx_strand_id
1 'polypeptide(L)'
;MTRRNLSSERTTLVFVFAVLLLGILIFVGMKHRSVVNARTTSKDIQWARDDWAPPKLELASFRKDGYVAEDLDVVEAGVLIGVPYDTILSLILFKMTDKGYLKEISLSPLRIRQVKGVDLSGAPRYEQLMYAAFSDEEISESEVEGIMKWLVDSVRAKTWNCDIEATKEYYKKKFRDAYDAEQNHEEEYTGDFTEDYYSYWFFYYIYHNNINMHNRSRYYYSYQKSIRTTPVTPVNTNFKSLTSVDKGVFACHDACHSACHSACHDACHSACHSACHSACHSACHSACVSGGAR
;
A
#
# COMPACT_ATOMS: atom_id res chain seq x y z
N MET A 1 -24.33 77.64 -48.81
CA MET A 1 -25.56 76.97 -48.33
C MET A 1 -25.79 75.74 -49.21
N THR A 2 -25.31 74.57 -48.79
CA THR A 2 -25.53 73.29 -49.48
C THR A 2 -26.17 72.36 -48.47
N ARG A 3 -27.52 72.25 -48.51
CA ARG A 3 -28.28 71.31 -47.69
C ARG A 3 -27.85 69.89 -48.09
N ARG A 4 -26.90 69.32 -47.34
CA ARG A 4 -26.62 67.87 -47.39
C ARG A 4 -27.91 67.15 -47.01
N ASN A 5 -28.37 66.24 -47.85
CA ASN A 5 -29.60 65.48 -47.66
C ASN A 5 -29.40 64.47 -46.52
N LEU A 6 -29.49 64.96 -45.27
CA LEU A 6 -29.35 64.18 -44.03
C LEU A 6 -30.32 62.99 -43.95
N SER A 7 -31.43 63.01 -44.71
CA SER A 7 -32.36 61.89 -44.79
C SER A 7 -31.76 60.68 -45.53
N SER A 8 -31.04 60.92 -46.64
CA SER A 8 -30.45 59.86 -47.47
C SER A 8 -29.30 59.14 -46.76
N GLU A 9 -28.47 59.88 -46.01
CA GLU A 9 -27.38 59.30 -45.20
C GLU A 9 -27.93 58.46 -44.04
N ARG A 10 -29.00 58.91 -43.37
CA ARG A 10 -29.65 58.15 -42.30
C ARG A 10 -30.32 56.89 -42.82
N THR A 11 -31.00 56.93 -43.96
CA THR A 11 -31.59 55.72 -44.57
C THR A 11 -30.53 54.73 -45.01
N THR A 12 -29.39 55.21 -45.53
CA THR A 12 -28.26 54.34 -45.89
C THR A 12 -27.64 53.69 -44.65
N LEU A 13 -27.45 54.43 -43.57
CA LEU A 13 -26.89 53.89 -42.33
C LEU A 13 -27.84 52.89 -41.65
N VAL A 14 -29.15 53.15 -41.66
CA VAL A 14 -30.17 52.20 -41.17
C VAL A 14 -30.17 50.92 -42.02
N PHE A 15 -30.03 51.04 -43.34
CA PHE A 15 -29.94 49.89 -44.24
C PHE A 15 -28.69 49.04 -43.97
N VAL A 16 -27.52 49.67 -43.85
CA VAL A 16 -26.26 48.97 -43.51
C VAL A 16 -26.37 48.28 -42.15
N PHE A 17 -26.95 48.95 -41.15
CA PHE A 17 -27.16 48.36 -39.83
C PHE A 17 -28.12 47.17 -39.89
N ALA A 18 -29.21 47.26 -40.66
CA ALA A 18 -30.14 46.16 -40.84
C ALA A 18 -29.48 44.95 -41.52
N VAL A 19 -28.63 45.18 -42.53
CA VAL A 19 -27.87 44.11 -43.20
C VAL A 19 -26.88 43.45 -42.24
N LEU A 20 -26.14 44.24 -41.45
CA LEU A 20 -25.22 43.71 -40.43
C LEU A 20 -25.95 42.91 -39.36
N LEU A 21 -27.08 43.42 -38.88
CA LEU A 21 -27.89 42.73 -37.87
C LEU A 21 -28.46 41.42 -38.42
N LEU A 22 -28.93 41.41 -39.68
CA LEU A 22 -29.36 40.18 -40.34
C LEU A 22 -28.21 39.16 -40.46
N GLY A 23 -27.01 39.62 -40.85
CA GLY A 23 -25.83 38.77 -40.93
C GLY A 23 -25.43 38.14 -39.59
N ILE A 24 -25.50 38.92 -38.50
CA ILE A 24 -25.25 38.42 -37.13
C ILE A 24 -26.30 37.37 -36.74
N LEU A 25 -27.59 37.64 -36.99
CA LEU A 25 -28.66 36.70 -36.68
C LEU A 25 -28.51 35.37 -37.43
N ILE A 26 -28.12 35.41 -38.72
CA ILE A 26 -27.85 34.20 -39.51
C ILE A 26 -26.65 33.44 -38.92
N PHE A 27 -25.56 34.12 -38.60
CA PHE A 27 -24.36 33.48 -38.02
C PHE A 27 -24.64 32.83 -36.66
N VAL A 28 -25.38 33.52 -35.78
CA VAL A 28 -25.80 32.99 -34.48
C VAL A 28 -26.72 31.78 -34.67
N GLY A 29 -27.67 31.83 -35.61
CA GLY A 29 -28.53 30.70 -35.94
C GLY A 29 -27.76 29.47 -36.44
N MET A 30 -26.78 29.68 -37.33
CA MET A 30 -25.90 28.61 -37.81
C MET A 30 -25.07 27.98 -36.68
N LYS A 31 -24.47 28.82 -35.81
CA LYS A 31 -23.71 28.34 -34.65
C LYS A 31 -24.61 27.62 -33.65
N HIS A 32 -25.81 28.12 -33.38
CA HIS A 32 -26.77 27.46 -32.50
C HIS A 32 -27.14 26.08 -33.03
N ARG A 33 -27.46 25.96 -34.33
CA ARG A 33 -27.75 24.67 -34.97
C ARG A 33 -26.56 23.71 -34.89
N SER A 34 -25.33 24.21 -35.09
CA SER A 34 -24.11 23.41 -34.93
C SER A 34 -23.91 22.90 -33.49
N VAL A 35 -24.18 23.74 -32.48
CA VAL A 35 -24.06 23.37 -31.06
C VAL A 35 -25.14 22.36 -30.67
N VAL A 36 -26.36 22.52 -31.18
CA VAL A 36 -27.45 21.56 -30.99
C VAL A 36 -27.09 20.21 -31.62
N ASN A 37 -26.57 20.20 -32.85
CA ASN A 37 -26.10 18.97 -33.49
C ASN A 37 -24.98 18.28 -32.69
N ALA A 38 -24.01 19.04 -32.17
CA ALA A 38 -22.95 18.48 -31.31
C ALA A 38 -23.49 17.90 -29.99
N ARG A 39 -24.55 18.50 -29.42
CA ARG A 39 -25.26 17.92 -28.27
C ARG A 39 -26.01 16.64 -28.62
N THR A 40 -26.59 16.53 -29.82
CA THR A 40 -27.29 15.29 -30.21
C THR A 40 -26.34 14.12 -30.43
N THR A 41 -25.17 14.34 -31.03
CA THR A 41 -24.13 13.30 -31.17
C THR A 41 -23.34 13.06 -29.88
N SER A 42 -23.46 13.90 -28.85
CA SER A 42 -22.84 13.66 -27.54
C SER A 42 -23.30 12.36 -26.89
N LYS A 43 -24.55 11.94 -27.15
CA LYS A 43 -25.08 10.66 -26.65
C LYS A 43 -24.42 9.47 -27.35
N ASP A 44 -24.06 9.63 -28.61
CA ASP A 44 -23.36 8.59 -29.38
C ASP A 44 -21.87 8.48 -28.99
N ILE A 45 -21.32 9.49 -28.31
CA ILE A 45 -19.91 9.57 -27.86
C ILE A 45 -19.77 9.31 -26.34
N GLN A 46 -20.85 8.94 -25.64
CA GLN A 46 -20.72 8.40 -24.28
C GLN A 46 -20.21 6.95 -24.34
N TRP A 47 -18.88 6.82 -24.37
CA TRP A 47 -18.16 5.55 -24.23
C TRP A 47 -18.29 4.97 -22.81
N ALA A 48 -18.64 5.80 -21.82
CA ALA A 48 -18.94 5.37 -20.46
C ALA A 48 -20.37 4.80 -20.43
N ARG A 49 -20.43 3.48 -20.40
CA ARG A 49 -21.64 2.69 -20.20
C ARG A 49 -22.16 2.89 -18.77
N ASP A 50 -23.33 3.51 -18.61
CA ASP A 50 -24.01 3.69 -17.31
C ASP A 50 -24.48 2.35 -16.69
N ASP A 51 -24.42 1.25 -17.46
CA ASP A 51 -24.75 -0.12 -17.06
C ASP A 51 -23.55 -0.90 -16.49
N TRP A 52 -22.37 -0.28 -16.38
CA TRP A 52 -21.22 -0.93 -15.76
C TRP A 52 -21.34 -0.99 -14.24
N ALA A 53 -21.80 -2.13 -13.73
CA ALA A 53 -21.60 -2.50 -12.33
C ALA A 53 -20.27 -3.26 -12.21
N PRO A 54 -19.37 -2.91 -11.28
CA PRO A 54 -18.15 -3.67 -11.07
C PRO A 54 -18.51 -5.12 -10.73
N PRO A 55 -17.84 -6.12 -11.35
CA PRO A 55 -18.11 -7.52 -11.08
C PRO A 55 -17.84 -7.82 -9.61
N LYS A 56 -18.74 -8.55 -8.96
CA LYS A 56 -18.50 -9.08 -7.60
C LYS A 56 -17.61 -10.31 -7.74
N LEU A 57 -16.40 -10.23 -7.19
CA LEU A 57 -15.50 -11.38 -7.12
C LEU A 57 -16.01 -12.33 -6.05
N GLU A 58 -16.64 -13.44 -6.45
CA GLU A 58 -16.84 -14.59 -5.58
C GLU A 58 -15.54 -15.39 -5.54
N LEU A 59 -14.71 -15.10 -4.55
CA LEU A 59 -13.50 -15.87 -4.33
C LEU A 59 -13.90 -17.20 -3.72
N ALA A 60 -13.71 -18.29 -4.48
CA ALA A 60 -13.70 -19.63 -3.92
C ALA A 60 -12.55 -19.68 -2.90
N SER A 61 -12.92 -19.56 -1.62
CA SER A 61 -11.95 -19.63 -0.53
C SER A 61 -11.46 -21.08 -0.44
N PHE A 62 -10.14 -21.27 -0.55
CA PHE A 62 -9.52 -22.56 -0.23
C PHE A 62 -9.46 -22.83 1.28
N ARG A 63 -9.96 -21.91 2.10
CA ARG A 63 -10.00 -22.06 3.56
C ARG A 63 -11.00 -23.14 3.94
N LYS A 64 -10.57 -23.98 4.88
CA LYS A 64 -11.41 -24.99 5.50
C LYS A 64 -11.88 -24.45 6.85
N ASP A 65 -13.19 -24.31 7.01
CA ASP A 65 -13.79 -23.86 8.27
C ASP A 65 -13.33 -24.74 9.43
N GLY A 66 -12.89 -24.10 10.52
CA GLY A 66 -12.36 -24.79 11.70
C GLY A 66 -10.96 -25.42 11.55
N TYR A 67 -10.33 -25.40 10.36
CA TYR A 67 -8.92 -25.82 10.24
C TYR A 67 -8.01 -24.75 10.84
N VAL A 68 -7.18 -25.14 11.80
CA VAL A 68 -6.25 -24.25 12.52
C VAL A 68 -4.81 -24.50 12.04
N ALA A 69 -4.08 -23.43 11.73
CA ALA A 69 -2.66 -23.52 11.40
C ALA A 69 -1.80 -23.51 12.67
N GLU A 70 -1.27 -24.67 13.06
CA GLU A 70 -0.49 -24.84 14.30
C GLU A 70 1.03 -24.67 14.13
N ASP A 71 1.50 -24.44 12.89
CA ASP A 71 2.92 -24.41 12.50
C ASP A 71 3.51 -22.98 12.38
N LEU A 72 2.88 -21.99 13.02
CA LEU A 72 3.42 -20.63 13.12
C LEU A 72 4.48 -20.57 14.21
N ASP A 73 5.60 -19.95 13.87
CA ASP A 73 6.58 -19.49 14.85
C ASP A 73 5.95 -18.44 15.78
N VAL A 74 6.54 -18.24 16.97
CA VAL A 74 6.05 -17.27 17.95
C VAL A 74 5.91 -15.87 17.35
N VAL A 75 6.87 -15.42 16.54
CA VAL A 75 6.82 -14.11 15.88
C VAL A 75 5.72 -14.06 14.82
N GLU A 76 5.59 -15.10 14.01
CA GLU A 76 4.55 -15.22 12.98
C GLU A 76 3.15 -15.24 13.58
N ALA A 77 2.96 -15.95 14.70
CA ALA A 77 1.73 -15.94 15.46
C ALA A 77 1.41 -14.53 16.02
N GLY A 78 2.44 -13.80 16.48
CA GLY A 78 2.33 -12.40 16.89
C GLY A 78 1.82 -11.49 15.76
N VAL A 79 2.37 -11.67 14.55
CA VAL A 79 1.90 -10.98 13.33
C VAL A 79 0.44 -11.32 13.04
N LEU A 80 0.04 -12.59 13.11
CA LEU A 80 -1.31 -13.04 12.82
C LEU A 80 -2.36 -12.46 13.80
N ILE A 81 -2.06 -12.47 15.10
CA ILE A 81 -2.98 -11.96 16.14
C ILE A 81 -3.00 -10.42 16.22
N GLY A 82 -2.11 -9.74 15.49
CA GLY A 82 -2.11 -8.29 15.33
C GLY A 82 -1.18 -7.53 16.27
N VAL A 83 -0.15 -8.17 16.82
CA VAL A 83 0.88 -7.47 17.62
C VAL A 83 1.52 -6.36 16.78
N PRO A 84 1.74 -5.16 17.33
CA PRO A 84 2.34 -4.05 16.58
C PRO A 84 3.75 -4.39 16.09
N TYR A 85 4.08 -3.95 14.88
CA TYR A 85 5.37 -4.26 14.26
C TYR A 85 6.55 -3.71 15.07
N ASP A 86 6.41 -2.54 15.69
CA ASP A 86 7.45 -1.94 16.52
C ASP A 86 7.76 -2.82 17.74
N THR A 87 6.75 -3.43 18.35
CA THR A 87 6.92 -4.40 19.44
C THR A 87 7.63 -5.65 18.95
N ILE A 88 7.21 -6.21 17.81
CA ILE A 88 7.83 -7.40 17.21
C ILE A 88 9.31 -7.16 16.91
N LEU A 89 9.62 -6.10 16.16
CA LEU A 89 11.00 -5.78 15.76
C LEU A 89 11.88 -5.48 16.98
N SER A 90 11.35 -4.76 17.98
CA SER A 90 12.06 -4.49 19.23
C SER A 90 12.45 -5.77 19.97
N LEU A 91 11.55 -6.76 20.01
CA LEU A 91 11.81 -8.03 20.68
C LEU A 91 12.75 -8.96 19.92
N ILE A 92 12.69 -8.94 18.58
CA ILE A 92 13.68 -9.64 17.75
C ILE A 92 15.06 -9.04 18.01
N LEU A 93 15.20 -7.72 17.91
CA LEU A 93 16.44 -7.01 18.19
C LEU A 93 16.95 -7.29 19.60
N PHE A 94 16.07 -7.21 20.59
CA PHE A 94 16.40 -7.47 21.99
C PHE A 94 16.89 -8.91 22.21
N LYS A 95 16.20 -9.91 21.65
CA LYS A 95 16.63 -11.32 21.69
C LYS A 95 18.03 -11.46 21.09
N MET A 96 18.27 -10.87 19.92
CA MET A 96 19.55 -10.97 19.24
C MET A 96 20.70 -10.30 20.02
N THR A 97 20.42 -9.18 20.69
CA THR A 97 21.37 -8.55 21.60
C THR A 97 21.63 -9.40 22.84
N ASP A 98 20.59 -9.99 23.44
CA ASP A 98 20.72 -10.87 24.61
C ASP A 98 21.54 -12.14 24.32
N LYS A 99 21.33 -12.74 23.14
CA LYS A 99 22.11 -13.89 22.68
C LYS A 99 23.54 -13.53 22.22
N GLY A 100 23.87 -12.24 22.18
CA GLY A 100 25.21 -11.75 21.83
C GLY A 100 25.52 -11.75 20.33
N TYR A 101 24.49 -11.83 19.46
CA TYR A 101 24.66 -11.71 18.01
C TYR A 101 24.82 -10.25 17.57
N LEU A 102 24.13 -9.36 18.28
CA LEU A 102 24.18 -7.93 18.08
C LEU A 102 24.70 -7.26 19.35
N LYS A 103 25.44 -6.17 19.19
CA LYS A 103 25.97 -5.37 20.30
C LYS A 103 25.48 -3.94 20.18
N GLU A 104 24.72 -3.50 21.16
CA GLU A 104 24.26 -2.12 21.26
C GLU A 104 25.44 -1.14 21.36
N ILE A 105 25.46 -0.11 20.49
CA ILE A 105 26.39 1.03 20.58
C ILE A 105 25.66 2.24 21.18
N SER A 106 24.48 2.56 20.65
CA SER A 106 23.67 3.71 21.04
C SER A 106 22.18 3.41 20.83
N LEU A 107 21.32 3.95 21.69
CA LEU A 107 19.87 3.85 21.56
C LEU A 107 19.24 5.10 20.92
N SER A 108 19.94 6.24 20.89
CA SER A 108 19.40 7.48 20.31
C SER A 108 20.54 8.33 19.74
N PRO A 109 20.82 8.27 18.43
CA PRO A 109 20.17 7.41 17.42
C PRO A 109 20.47 5.92 17.62
N LEU A 110 19.59 5.05 17.13
CA LEU A 110 19.74 3.59 17.24
C LEU A 110 20.94 3.14 16.40
N ARG A 111 21.99 2.67 17.07
CA ARG A 111 23.19 2.11 16.44
C ARG A 111 23.56 0.79 17.07
N ILE A 112 23.70 -0.24 16.24
CA ILE A 112 23.90 -1.62 16.67
C ILE A 112 25.03 -2.22 15.84
N ARG A 113 26.00 -2.87 16.49
CA ARG A 113 27.11 -3.55 15.81
C ARG A 113 26.86 -5.05 15.67
N GLN A 114 27.12 -5.59 14.49
CA GLN A 114 27.18 -7.03 14.27
C GLN A 114 28.38 -7.68 14.99
N VAL A 115 28.14 -8.78 15.70
CA VAL A 115 29.23 -9.63 16.20
C VAL A 115 29.66 -10.58 15.08
N LYS A 116 30.94 -10.53 14.70
CA LYS A 116 31.50 -11.34 13.60
C LYS A 116 31.66 -12.81 14.01
N GLY A 117 31.52 -13.71 13.04
CA GLY A 117 31.74 -15.15 13.24
C GLY A 117 30.58 -15.88 13.93
N VAL A 118 29.41 -15.26 13.96
CA VAL A 118 28.17 -15.86 14.47
C VAL A 118 27.58 -16.77 13.39
N ASP A 119 27.21 -18.00 13.77
CA ASP A 119 26.44 -18.90 12.92
C ASP A 119 24.94 -18.65 13.11
N LEU A 120 24.26 -18.22 12.04
CA LEU A 120 22.83 -17.96 11.99
C LEU A 120 22.07 -18.99 11.15
N SER A 121 22.71 -20.09 10.75
CA SER A 121 22.09 -21.12 9.89
C SER A 121 20.85 -21.75 10.53
N GLY A 122 20.83 -21.89 11.86
CA GLY A 122 19.68 -22.39 12.62
C GLY A 122 18.66 -21.32 13.03
N ALA A 123 18.91 -20.04 12.76
CA ALA A 123 18.00 -18.95 13.14
C ALA A 123 16.89 -18.77 12.10
N PRO A 124 15.66 -18.40 12.52
CA PRO A 124 14.60 -18.01 11.62
C PRO A 124 15.02 -16.92 10.64
N ARG A 125 14.45 -16.94 9.44
CA ARG A 125 14.85 -16.03 8.36
C ARG A 125 14.71 -14.55 8.73
N TYR A 126 13.68 -14.18 9.49
CA TYR A 126 13.52 -12.79 9.96
C TYR A 126 14.64 -12.34 10.91
N GLU A 127 15.26 -13.24 11.68
CA GLU A 127 16.42 -12.94 12.53
C GLU A 127 17.68 -12.76 11.68
N GLN A 128 17.83 -13.56 10.63
CA GLN A 128 18.92 -13.39 9.66
C GLN A 128 18.81 -12.04 8.94
N LEU A 129 17.59 -11.66 8.55
CA LEU A 129 17.31 -10.36 7.93
C LEU A 129 17.59 -9.22 8.92
N MET A 130 17.14 -9.35 10.18
CA MET A 130 17.45 -8.37 11.23
C MET A 130 18.96 -8.23 11.47
N TYR A 131 19.71 -9.34 11.51
CA TYR A 131 21.16 -9.29 11.61
C TYR A 131 21.77 -8.52 10.43
N ALA A 132 21.40 -8.90 9.20
CA ALA A 132 21.92 -8.32 7.98
C ALA A 132 21.63 -6.81 7.87
N ALA A 133 20.47 -6.37 8.37
CA ALA A 133 20.02 -4.98 8.36
C ALA A 133 20.89 -4.01 9.18
N PHE A 134 21.84 -4.51 9.98
CA PHE A 134 22.80 -3.70 10.73
C PHE A 134 24.23 -3.82 10.18
N SER A 135 24.41 -4.14 8.89
CA SER A 135 25.74 -4.19 8.27
C SER A 135 26.50 -2.87 8.40
N ASP A 136 25.76 -1.76 8.32
CA ASP A 136 26.31 -0.40 8.35
C ASP A 136 26.15 0.25 9.75
N GLU A 137 25.91 -0.56 10.78
CA GLU A 137 25.59 -0.19 12.16
C GLU A 137 24.27 0.59 12.37
N GLU A 138 23.59 0.96 11.30
CA GLU A 138 22.28 1.62 11.26
C GLU A 138 21.32 0.79 10.40
N ILE A 139 20.03 0.89 10.68
CA ILE A 139 18.97 0.20 9.93
C ILE A 139 18.22 1.20 9.05
N SER A 140 17.99 0.84 7.80
CA SER A 140 17.27 1.66 6.80
C SER A 140 15.80 1.25 6.61
N GLU A 141 15.03 2.10 5.92
CA GLU A 141 13.57 1.90 5.75
C GLU A 141 13.26 0.69 4.89
N SER A 142 14.01 0.51 3.80
CA SER A 142 13.90 -0.65 2.93
C SER A 142 14.24 -1.96 3.64
N GLU A 143 15.14 -1.95 4.62
CA GLU A 143 15.47 -3.13 5.42
C GLU A 143 14.35 -3.48 6.40
N VAL A 144 13.78 -2.48 7.08
CA VAL A 144 12.58 -2.66 7.92
C VAL A 144 11.42 -3.20 7.08
N GLU A 145 11.15 -2.59 5.93
CA GLU A 145 10.12 -3.02 5.00
C GLU A 145 10.37 -4.46 4.52
N GLY A 146 11.61 -4.79 4.21
CA GLY A 146 12.02 -6.14 3.79
C GLY A 146 11.75 -7.21 4.85
N ILE A 147 12.08 -6.94 6.11
CA ILE A 147 11.80 -7.83 7.24
C ILE A 147 10.28 -8.02 7.41
N MET A 148 9.53 -6.91 7.41
CA MET A 148 8.08 -6.93 7.60
C MET A 148 7.36 -7.64 6.46
N LYS A 149 7.77 -7.38 5.21
CA LYS A 149 7.23 -8.06 4.04
C LYS A 149 7.46 -9.57 4.14
N TRP A 150 8.67 -9.99 4.47
CA TRP A 150 8.97 -11.43 4.62
C TRP A 150 8.10 -12.08 5.70
N LEU A 151 7.94 -11.44 6.87
CA LEU A 151 7.09 -11.94 7.95
C LEU A 151 5.63 -12.11 7.50
N VAL A 152 5.07 -11.08 6.85
CA VAL A 152 3.70 -11.11 6.34
C VAL A 152 3.53 -12.19 5.27
N ASP A 153 4.49 -12.32 4.34
CA ASP A 153 4.44 -13.34 3.28
C ASP A 153 4.59 -14.76 3.85
N SER A 154 5.40 -14.97 4.89
CA SER A 154 5.52 -16.26 5.59
C SER A 154 4.21 -16.65 6.28
N VAL A 155 3.61 -15.72 7.03
CA VAL A 155 2.31 -15.95 7.69
C VAL A 155 1.24 -16.28 6.64
N ARG A 156 1.19 -15.54 5.52
CA ARG A 156 0.26 -15.82 4.42
C ARG A 156 0.46 -17.22 3.84
N ALA A 157 1.71 -17.62 3.61
CA ALA A 157 2.03 -18.92 3.05
C ALA A 157 1.62 -20.07 3.98
N LYS A 158 1.70 -19.89 5.30
CA LYS A 158 1.30 -20.91 6.29
C LYS A 158 -0.19 -20.91 6.60
N THR A 159 -0.86 -19.77 6.47
CA THR A 159 -2.29 -19.60 6.80
C THR A 159 -3.22 -19.65 5.58
N TRP A 160 -2.73 -20.11 4.42
CA TRP A 160 -3.46 -20.03 3.15
C TRP A 160 -4.80 -20.80 3.14
N ASN A 161 -4.89 -21.93 3.84
CA ASN A 161 -6.07 -22.81 3.88
C ASN A 161 -6.77 -22.88 5.24
N CYS A 162 -6.36 -22.06 6.21
CA CYS A 162 -6.93 -22.09 7.56
C CYS A 162 -8.09 -21.12 7.75
N ASP A 163 -8.92 -21.46 8.73
CA ASP A 163 -9.83 -20.51 9.34
C ASP A 163 -9.01 -19.54 10.18
N ILE A 164 -8.94 -18.30 9.71
CA ILE A 164 -8.08 -17.26 10.26
C ILE A 164 -8.54 -16.86 11.66
N GLU A 165 -9.84 -16.77 11.90
CA GLU A 165 -10.35 -16.34 13.19
C GLU A 165 -10.19 -17.47 14.21
N ALA A 166 -10.46 -18.73 13.81
CA ALA A 166 -10.16 -19.89 14.65
C ALA A 166 -8.66 -19.98 14.96
N THR A 167 -7.78 -19.72 13.99
CA THR A 167 -6.33 -19.74 14.18
C THR A 167 -5.86 -18.63 15.13
N LYS A 168 -6.38 -17.41 14.97
CA LYS A 168 -6.08 -16.31 15.91
C LYS A 168 -6.49 -16.66 17.34
N GLU A 169 -7.69 -17.21 17.51
CA GLU A 169 -8.21 -17.58 18.83
C GLU A 169 -7.38 -18.71 19.45
N TYR A 170 -6.97 -19.70 18.66
CA TYR A 170 -6.07 -20.76 19.09
C TYR A 170 -4.76 -20.20 19.67
N TYR A 171 -4.07 -19.29 18.97
CA TYR A 171 -2.81 -18.72 19.47
C TYR A 171 -3.02 -17.80 20.68
N LYS A 172 -4.07 -16.97 20.67
CA LYS A 172 -4.42 -16.13 21.84
C LYS A 172 -4.63 -16.99 23.09
N LYS A 173 -5.36 -18.09 22.95
CA LYS A 173 -5.57 -19.06 24.03
C LYS A 173 -4.27 -19.75 24.43
N LYS A 174 -3.48 -20.24 23.47
CA LYS A 174 -2.17 -20.88 23.73
C LYS A 174 -1.24 -20.00 24.58
N PHE A 175 -1.17 -18.71 24.27
CA PHE A 175 -0.35 -17.76 25.02
C PHE A 175 -0.92 -17.44 26.40
N ARG A 176 -2.24 -17.29 26.50
CA ARG A 176 -2.93 -17.11 27.79
C ARG A 176 -2.72 -18.33 28.70
N ASP A 177 -3.00 -19.53 28.21
CA ASP A 177 -2.87 -20.77 28.98
C ASP A 177 -1.42 -20.97 29.47
N ALA A 178 -0.43 -20.63 28.65
CA ALA A 178 0.97 -20.69 29.05
C ALA A 178 1.34 -19.63 30.10
N TYR A 179 0.76 -18.43 30.03
CA TYR A 179 0.90 -17.40 31.05
C TYR A 179 0.27 -17.85 32.38
N ASP A 180 -0.94 -18.39 32.34
CA ASP A 180 -1.68 -18.85 33.51
C ASP A 180 -1.04 -20.10 34.16
N ALA A 181 -0.45 -21.00 33.37
CA ALA A 181 0.20 -22.21 33.87
C ALA A 181 1.50 -21.93 34.65
N GLU A 182 2.22 -20.88 34.27
CA GLU A 182 3.44 -20.46 34.96
C GLU A 182 3.12 -19.64 36.23
N GLN A 183 1.88 -19.16 36.40
CA GLN A 183 1.48 -18.31 37.54
C GLN A 183 1.38 -19.08 38.86
N ASN A 184 2.51 -19.08 39.56
CA ASN A 184 2.62 -19.06 41.02
C ASN A 184 3.35 -17.76 41.47
N HIS A 185 3.09 -16.61 40.82
CA HIS A 185 3.99 -15.46 40.90
C HIS A 185 3.51 -14.27 41.76
N GLU A 186 4.40 -13.87 42.66
CA GLU A 186 4.39 -12.71 43.57
C GLU A 186 4.56 -11.34 42.89
N GLU A 187 4.77 -11.27 41.57
CA GLU A 187 4.90 -9.99 40.86
C GLU A 187 4.09 -10.01 39.55
N GLU A 188 2.91 -9.42 39.62
CA GLU A 188 2.07 -9.09 38.47
C GLU A 188 2.80 -8.06 37.60
N TYR A 189 3.36 -8.50 36.48
CA TYR A 189 3.92 -7.59 35.49
C TYR A 189 2.77 -6.86 34.79
N THR A 190 2.57 -5.61 35.19
CA THR A 190 1.64 -4.69 34.54
C THR A 190 2.37 -3.93 33.44
N GLY A 191 2.65 -4.61 32.33
CA GLY A 191 3.04 -3.93 31.10
C GLY A 191 1.87 -3.07 30.61
N ASP A 192 2.10 -1.82 30.26
CA ASP A 192 1.10 -0.90 29.68
C ASP A 192 0.78 -1.29 28.22
N PHE A 193 0.25 -2.49 28.02
CA PHE A 193 -0.21 -2.97 26.73
C PHE A 193 -1.68 -2.59 26.54
N THR A 194 -2.02 -2.12 25.35
CA THR A 194 -3.39 -1.70 25.02
C THR A 194 -4.39 -2.87 24.96
N GLU A 195 -3.89 -4.09 24.83
CA GLU A 195 -4.67 -5.32 24.65
C GLU A 195 -4.04 -6.46 25.47
N ASP A 196 -4.84 -7.17 26.26
CA ASP A 196 -4.35 -8.20 27.20
C ASP A 196 -3.53 -9.31 26.52
N TYR A 197 -3.89 -9.66 25.28
CA TYR A 197 -3.21 -10.72 24.53
C TYR A 197 -1.80 -10.35 24.08
N TYR A 198 -1.45 -9.05 24.02
CA TYR A 198 -0.07 -8.63 23.75
C TYR A 198 0.84 -9.00 24.92
N SER A 199 0.37 -8.81 26.16
CA SER A 199 1.10 -9.20 27.35
C SER A 199 1.38 -10.71 27.34
N TYR A 200 0.36 -11.54 27.11
CA TYR A 200 0.54 -12.99 27.07
C TYR A 200 1.53 -13.44 25.99
N TRP A 201 1.43 -12.87 24.79
CA TRP A 201 2.37 -13.16 23.71
C TRP A 201 3.81 -12.72 24.05
N PHE A 202 3.98 -11.52 24.62
CA PHE A 202 5.27 -11.00 25.08
C PHE A 202 5.90 -11.94 26.11
N PHE A 203 5.12 -12.37 27.11
CA PHE A 203 5.54 -13.35 28.11
C PHE A 203 6.01 -14.65 27.48
N TYR A 204 5.16 -15.21 26.62
CA TYR A 204 5.44 -16.45 25.93
C TYR A 204 6.73 -16.35 25.12
N TYR A 205 6.92 -15.26 24.38
CA TYR A 205 8.11 -15.02 23.57
C TYR A 205 9.38 -15.02 24.44
N ILE A 206 9.38 -14.30 25.56
CA ILE A 206 10.55 -14.22 26.42
C ILE A 206 10.89 -15.57 27.04
N TYR A 207 9.88 -16.24 27.61
CA TYR A 207 10.07 -17.52 28.29
C TYR A 207 10.56 -18.58 27.31
N HIS A 208 9.88 -18.73 26.18
CA HIS A 208 10.20 -19.74 25.17
C HIS A 208 11.59 -19.52 24.53
N ASN A 209 12.07 -18.27 24.50
CA ASN A 209 13.41 -17.95 23.98
C ASN A 209 14.50 -17.90 25.07
N ASN A 210 14.18 -18.25 26.32
CA ASN A 210 15.09 -18.18 27.47
C ASN A 210 15.80 -16.81 27.55
N ILE A 211 15.01 -15.74 27.47
CA ILE A 211 15.51 -14.36 27.52
C ILE A 211 15.55 -13.91 28.98
N ASN A 212 16.71 -13.42 29.43
CA ASN A 212 16.87 -13.02 30.83
C ASN A 212 16.21 -11.64 31.10
N MET A 213 15.07 -11.65 31.81
CA MET A 213 14.30 -10.46 32.19
C MET A 213 14.75 -9.76 33.48
N HIS A 214 15.64 -10.36 34.29
CA HIS A 214 15.93 -9.94 35.68
C HIS A 214 16.47 -8.50 35.83
N ASN A 215 16.73 -7.77 34.73
CA ASN A 215 17.18 -6.38 34.78
C ASN A 215 16.74 -5.52 33.57
N ARG A 216 15.73 -5.94 32.80
CA ARG A 216 15.59 -5.46 31.40
C ARG A 216 14.22 -4.98 30.94
N SER A 217 13.25 -4.80 31.83
CA SER A 217 11.99 -4.10 31.47
C SER A 217 12.29 -2.70 30.88
N ARG A 218 13.29 -2.00 31.45
CA ARG A 218 13.77 -0.70 30.94
C ARG A 218 14.39 -0.77 29.53
N TYR A 219 15.02 -1.89 29.15
CA TYR A 219 15.70 -2.04 27.86
C TYR A 219 14.73 -2.27 26.69
N TYR A 220 13.68 -3.07 26.89
CA TYR A 220 12.65 -3.26 25.87
C TYR A 220 11.97 -1.92 25.49
N TYR A 221 11.54 -1.15 26.49
CA TYR A 221 10.93 0.17 26.24
C TYR A 221 11.90 1.14 25.55
N SER A 222 13.20 1.04 25.83
CA SER A 222 14.22 1.82 25.12
C SER A 222 14.30 1.44 23.65
N TYR A 223 14.39 0.16 23.30
CA TYR A 223 14.39 -0.26 21.89
C TYR A 223 13.11 0.12 21.16
N GLN A 224 11.95 -0.07 21.80
CA GLN A 224 10.66 0.32 21.22
C GLN A 224 10.60 1.82 20.94
N LYS A 225 11.06 2.64 21.88
CA LYS A 225 11.16 4.08 21.69
C LYS A 225 12.14 4.43 20.56
N SER A 226 13.31 3.79 20.53
CA SER A 226 14.33 4.01 19.50
C SER A 226 13.79 3.67 18.11
N ILE A 227 13.17 2.50 17.92
CA ILE A 227 12.58 2.10 16.64
C ILE A 227 11.50 3.10 16.21
N ARG A 228 10.58 3.49 17.10
CA ARG A 228 9.52 4.48 16.82
C ARG A 228 10.03 5.87 16.47
N THR A 229 11.18 6.26 16.99
CA THR A 229 11.77 7.60 16.80
C THR A 229 12.86 7.63 15.73
N THR A 230 13.21 6.48 15.16
CA THR A 230 14.16 6.41 14.06
C THR A 230 13.46 7.01 12.83
N PRO A 231 14.08 7.94 12.09
CA PRO A 231 13.49 8.61 10.92
C PRO A 231 13.14 7.68 9.74
N VAL A 232 13.30 6.39 9.97
CA VAL A 232 13.10 5.23 9.12
C VAL A 232 11.70 4.63 9.28
N THR A 233 10.95 5.01 10.32
CA THR A 233 9.56 4.54 10.46
C THR A 233 8.63 5.34 9.54
N PRO A 234 7.97 4.72 8.56
CA PRO A 234 6.89 5.38 7.85
C PRO A 234 5.80 5.72 8.87
N VAL A 235 5.56 7.02 9.04
CA VAL A 235 4.60 7.59 10.00
C VAL A 235 3.16 7.11 9.73
N ASN A 236 2.90 6.46 8.59
CA ASN A 236 1.56 6.00 8.24
C ASN A 236 1.58 4.90 7.18
N THR A 237 1.77 3.65 7.59
CA THR A 237 1.21 2.52 6.83
C THR A 237 0.57 1.57 7.81
N ASN A 238 -0.75 1.47 7.72
CA ASN A 238 -1.58 0.58 8.52
C ASN A 238 -1.04 -0.86 8.41
N PHE A 239 -0.25 -1.32 9.37
CA PHE A 239 0.04 -2.75 9.50
C PHE A 239 -1.26 -3.55 9.53
N LYS A 240 -2.31 -2.97 10.14
CA LYS A 240 -3.70 -3.44 10.05
C LYS A 240 -4.24 -3.62 8.63
N SER A 241 -3.81 -2.85 7.62
CA SER A 241 -4.20 -3.05 6.21
C SER A 241 -3.31 -4.08 5.49
N LEU A 242 -2.09 -4.34 5.96
CA LEU A 242 -1.26 -5.46 5.49
C LEU A 242 -1.72 -6.81 6.09
N THR A 243 -2.35 -6.75 7.26
CA THR A 243 -2.94 -7.86 8.00
C THR A 243 -4.47 -7.83 8.02
N SER A 244 -5.13 -7.02 7.16
CA SER A 244 -6.60 -6.98 7.12
C SER A 244 -7.16 -8.22 6.44
N VAL A 245 -6.90 -9.41 7.00
CA VAL A 245 -7.24 -10.74 6.48
C VAL A 245 -8.76 -10.95 6.24
N ASP A 246 -9.55 -9.92 6.54
CA ASP A 246 -10.96 -9.84 6.25
C ASP A 246 -11.24 -10.03 4.75
N LYS A 247 -11.95 -11.12 4.49
CA LYS A 247 -12.66 -11.44 3.25
C LYS A 247 -11.85 -11.94 2.05
N GLY A 248 -10.80 -12.74 2.27
CA GLY A 248 -10.16 -13.50 1.17
C GLY A 248 -9.45 -12.64 0.09
N VAL A 249 -9.49 -11.31 0.22
CA VAL A 249 -8.90 -10.33 -0.68
C VAL A 249 -7.36 -10.51 -0.78
N PHE A 250 -6.74 -11.10 0.24
CA PHE A 250 -5.29 -11.24 0.36
C PHE A 250 -4.64 -12.23 -0.60
N ALA A 251 -5.35 -13.26 -1.06
CA ALA A 251 -4.80 -14.21 -2.03
C ALA A 251 -5.01 -13.73 -3.48
N CYS A 252 -6.05 -12.92 -3.73
CA CYS A 252 -6.36 -12.41 -5.06
C CYS A 252 -5.71 -11.06 -5.35
N HIS A 253 -5.35 -10.21 -4.38
CA HIS A 253 -4.84 -8.88 -4.70
C HIS A 253 -3.66 -8.92 -5.68
N ASP A 254 -2.61 -9.71 -5.45
CA ASP A 254 -1.44 -9.68 -6.33
C ASP A 254 -1.67 -10.39 -7.68
N ALA A 255 -2.39 -11.51 -7.69
CA ALA A 255 -2.73 -12.24 -8.91
C ALA A 255 -3.77 -11.50 -9.78
N CYS A 256 -4.78 -10.90 -9.15
CA CYS A 256 -5.82 -10.12 -9.80
C CYS A 256 -5.32 -8.71 -10.17
N HIS A 257 -4.47 -8.07 -9.34
CA HIS A 257 -3.80 -6.82 -9.70
C HIS A 257 -2.86 -7.03 -10.87
N SER A 258 -2.01 -8.05 -10.87
CA SER A 258 -1.15 -8.33 -12.05
C SER A 258 -1.97 -8.64 -13.30
N ALA A 259 -2.95 -9.56 -13.24
CA ALA A 259 -3.75 -9.90 -14.41
C ALA A 259 -4.56 -8.72 -14.95
N CYS A 260 -5.23 -7.95 -14.08
CA CYS A 260 -6.08 -6.83 -14.50
C CYS A 260 -5.28 -5.56 -14.81
N HIS A 261 -4.25 -5.23 -14.01
CA HIS A 261 -3.40 -4.07 -14.26
C HIS A 261 -2.57 -4.27 -15.51
N SER A 262 -1.95 -5.45 -15.73
CA SER A 262 -1.21 -5.72 -16.97
C SER A 262 -2.13 -5.73 -18.18
N ALA A 263 -3.30 -6.38 -18.14
CA ALA A 263 -4.21 -6.39 -19.28
C ALA A 263 -4.75 -4.98 -19.63
N CYS A 264 -5.12 -4.18 -18.63
CA CYS A 264 -5.57 -2.80 -18.85
C CYS A 264 -4.42 -1.88 -19.27
N HIS A 265 -3.25 -1.98 -18.63
CA HIS A 265 -2.09 -1.19 -18.97
C HIS A 265 -1.62 -1.52 -20.39
N ASP A 266 -1.51 -2.79 -20.77
CA ASP A 266 -1.09 -3.22 -22.11
C ASP A 266 -2.09 -2.81 -23.18
N ALA A 267 -3.40 -2.92 -22.91
CA ALA A 267 -4.43 -2.47 -23.85
C ALA A 267 -4.42 -0.95 -24.04
N CYS A 268 -4.34 -0.18 -22.95
CA CYS A 268 -4.28 1.28 -23.00
C CYS A 268 -2.95 1.79 -23.59
N HIS A 269 -1.80 1.24 -23.17
CA HIS A 269 -0.50 1.58 -23.75
C HIS A 269 -0.46 1.23 -25.23
N SER A 270 -0.92 0.03 -25.64
CA SER A 270 -0.89 -0.36 -27.06
C SER A 270 -1.79 0.51 -27.92
N ALA A 271 -3.00 0.86 -27.44
CA ALA A 271 -3.91 1.73 -28.17
C ALA A 271 -3.37 3.18 -28.25
N CYS A 272 -2.86 3.74 -27.14
CA CYS A 272 -2.27 5.08 -27.12
C CYS A 272 -0.96 5.16 -27.90
N HIS A 273 -0.05 4.20 -27.75
CA HIS A 273 1.18 4.13 -28.56
C HIS A 273 0.82 3.99 -30.04
N SER A 274 -0.07 3.10 -30.43
CA SER A 274 -0.41 2.91 -31.85
C SER A 274 -1.04 4.17 -32.45
N ALA A 275 -2.00 4.80 -31.76
CA ALA A 275 -2.64 6.02 -32.23
C ALA A 275 -1.65 7.20 -32.33
N CYS A 276 -0.78 7.38 -31.33
CA CYS A 276 0.21 8.46 -31.32
C CYS A 276 1.36 8.21 -32.30
N HIS A 277 1.90 6.98 -32.40
CA HIS A 277 2.94 6.64 -33.38
C HIS A 277 2.42 6.78 -34.80
N SER A 278 1.23 6.27 -35.10
CA SER A 278 0.65 6.38 -36.44
C SER A 278 0.34 7.84 -36.82
N ALA A 279 -0.20 8.65 -35.90
CA ALA A 279 -0.46 10.06 -36.18
C ALA A 279 0.83 10.87 -36.39
N CYS A 280 1.85 10.66 -35.55
CA CYS A 280 3.15 11.34 -35.67
C CYS A 280 3.95 10.89 -36.89
N HIS A 281 4.02 9.58 -37.20
CA HIS A 281 4.67 9.09 -38.42
C HIS A 281 3.97 9.61 -39.68
N SER A 282 2.63 9.64 -39.70
CA SER A 282 1.87 10.14 -40.86
C SER A 282 2.11 11.63 -41.10
N ALA A 283 2.16 12.43 -40.03
CA ALA A 283 2.44 13.86 -40.11
C ALA A 283 3.89 14.15 -40.57
N CYS A 284 4.88 13.40 -40.05
CA CYS A 284 6.28 13.54 -40.45
C CYS A 284 6.54 13.06 -41.89
N HIS A 285 5.97 11.93 -42.33
CA HIS A 285 6.08 11.49 -43.72
C HIS A 285 5.37 12.45 -44.68
N SER A 286 4.23 13.02 -44.29
CA SER A 286 3.53 14.03 -45.11
C SER A 286 4.38 15.30 -45.25
N ALA A 287 5.07 15.74 -44.19
CA ALA A 287 5.97 16.90 -44.27
C ALA A 287 7.24 16.62 -45.09
N CYS A 288 7.79 15.41 -45.03
CA CYS A 288 9.03 15.04 -45.72
C CYS A 288 8.84 14.83 -47.23
N VAL A 289 7.71 14.29 -47.68
CA VAL A 289 7.42 14.09 -49.11
C VAL A 289 6.82 15.35 -49.77
N SER A 290 6.29 16.30 -48.98
CA SER A 290 5.77 17.58 -49.49
C SER A 290 6.80 18.72 -49.44
N GLY A 291 7.80 18.62 -48.57
CA GLY A 291 8.89 19.59 -48.41
C GLY A 291 10.04 19.31 -49.36
N GLY A 292 9.76 19.30 -50.67
CA GLY A 292 10.82 19.32 -51.68
C GLY A 292 11.73 20.53 -51.45
N ALA A 293 13.02 20.28 -51.26
CA ALA A 293 14.05 21.31 -51.24
C ALA A 293 13.91 22.21 -52.48
N ARG A 294 13.56 23.46 -52.24
CA ARG A 294 13.86 24.61 -53.09
C ARG A 294 14.67 25.59 -52.24
#